data_AF-A0A0D0Q8P7-F1
#
_entry.id   AF-A0A0D0Q8P7-F1
#
_cell.length_a   1.000
_cell.length_b   1.000
_cell.length_c   1.000
_cell.angle_alpha   90.00
_cell.angle_beta   90.00
_cell.angle_gamma   90.00
#
_symmetry.space_group_name_H-M   'P 1'
#
loop_
_entity.id
_entity.type
_entity.pdbx_description
1 polymer ?
#
loop_
_entity_poly.entity_id
_entity_poly.type
_entity_poly.pdbx_seq_one_letter_code
_entity_poly.pdbx_strand_id
1 'polypeptide(L)'
;MNAPRSFSALAKREHVRASRMLGFALTTHDFDGWDAFALVCAARLTASERAAMAWASLRSLDPDDAMAVVMTALPAAGAPMPPWTDPLEDAEWWTSRASPDELRAYLAAIFNALPRMDREDFLAFAQGRDAA
;
A
#
# COMPACT_ATOMS: atom_id res chain seq x y z
N MET A 1 -15.53 44.76 -10.88
CA MET A 1 -14.95 43.54 -10.26
C MET A 1 -15.50 42.33 -11.01
N ASN A 2 -14.65 41.50 -11.62
CA ASN A 2 -15.10 40.27 -12.27
C ASN A 2 -15.52 39.26 -11.20
N ALA A 3 -16.72 38.69 -11.32
CA ALA A 3 -17.19 37.63 -10.43
C ALA A 3 -16.21 36.44 -10.46
N PRO A 4 -15.95 35.77 -9.33
CA PRO A 4 -15.09 34.59 -9.33
C PRO A 4 -15.70 33.53 -10.24
N ARG A 5 -14.90 33.07 -11.23
CA ARG A 5 -15.34 31.97 -12.10
C ARG A 5 -15.50 30.73 -11.25
N SER A 6 -16.71 30.19 -11.17
CA SER A 6 -16.97 28.93 -10.47
C SER A 6 -16.07 27.84 -11.05
N PHE A 7 -15.44 27.03 -10.19
CA PHE A 7 -14.66 25.85 -10.57
C PHE A 7 -15.43 24.96 -11.57
N SER A 8 -16.75 24.83 -11.39
CA SER A 8 -17.61 24.04 -12.28
C SER A 8 -17.72 24.59 -13.71
N ALA A 9 -17.44 25.88 -13.92
CA ALA A 9 -17.45 26.50 -15.24
C ALA A 9 -16.16 26.24 -16.03
N LEU A 10 -15.09 25.82 -15.34
CA LEU A 10 -13.77 25.56 -15.93
C LEU A 10 -13.39 24.07 -15.94
N ALA A 11 -13.96 23.28 -15.03
CA ALA A 11 -13.67 21.87 -14.88
C ALA A 11 -14.38 20.99 -15.93
N LYS A 12 -13.73 19.90 -16.36
CA LYS A 12 -14.37 18.88 -17.21
C LYS A 12 -15.53 18.23 -16.45
N ARG A 13 -16.56 17.78 -17.17
CA ARG A 13 -17.73 17.10 -16.57
C ARG A 13 -17.32 15.89 -15.72
N GLU A 14 -16.32 15.14 -16.16
CA GLU A 14 -15.71 14.01 -15.44
C GLU A 14 -15.22 14.44 -14.05
N HIS A 15 -14.46 15.55 -14.00
CA HIS A 15 -13.88 16.12 -12.77
C HIS A 15 -14.96 16.63 -11.83
N VAL A 16 -15.97 17.34 -12.34
CA VAL A 16 -17.10 17.82 -11.52
C VAL A 16 -17.83 16.66 -10.86
N ARG A 17 -18.00 15.51 -11.55
CA ARG A 17 -18.63 14.32 -10.97
C ARG A 17 -17.78 13.69 -9.88
N ALA A 18 -16.48 13.54 -10.10
CA ALA A 18 -15.56 13.03 -9.08
C ALA A 18 -15.54 13.94 -7.84
N SER A 19 -15.46 15.26 -8.02
CA SER A 19 -15.49 16.22 -6.90
C SER A 19 -16.80 16.18 -6.11
N ARG A 20 -17.94 16.01 -6.78
CA ARG A 20 -19.24 15.85 -6.10
C ARG A 20 -19.29 14.57 -5.28
N MET A 21 -18.80 13.47 -5.84
CA MET A 21 -18.78 12.18 -5.13
C MET A 21 -17.84 12.22 -3.93
N LEU A 22 -16.70 12.90 -4.04
CA LEU A 22 -15.82 13.17 -2.89
C LEU A 22 -16.57 13.95 -1.79
N GLY A 23 -17.30 15.00 -2.16
CA GLY A 23 -18.12 15.75 -1.20
C GLY A 23 -19.16 14.88 -0.50
N PHE A 24 -19.78 13.94 -1.22
CA PHE A 24 -20.72 12.99 -0.63
C PHE A 24 -20.04 12.03 0.35
N ALA A 25 -18.93 11.39 -0.05
CA ALA A 25 -18.17 10.47 0.80
C ALA A 25 -17.69 11.15 2.10
N LEU A 26 -17.26 12.41 2.00
CA LEU A 26 -16.88 13.23 3.16
C LEU A 26 -18.07 13.56 4.08
N THR A 27 -19.30 13.61 3.55
CA THR A 27 -20.51 13.99 4.29
C THR A 27 -21.15 12.79 4.98
N THR A 28 -21.13 11.61 4.37
CA THR A 28 -21.77 10.40 4.93
C THR A 28 -20.95 9.75 6.04
N HIS A 29 -19.64 10.00 6.10
CA HIS A 29 -18.73 9.45 7.11
C HIS A 29 -18.79 7.91 7.24
N ASP A 30 -19.16 7.20 6.18
CA ASP A 30 -19.23 5.75 6.10
C ASP A 30 -18.29 5.18 5.02
N PHE A 31 -17.93 3.91 5.15
CA PHE A 31 -17.07 3.24 4.18
C PHE A 31 -17.75 3.03 2.83
N ASP A 32 -19.07 2.87 2.80
CA ASP A 32 -19.85 2.69 1.57
C ASP A 32 -19.75 3.93 0.65
N GLY A 33 -19.77 5.14 1.22
CA GLY A 33 -19.55 6.38 0.47
C GLY A 33 -18.15 6.44 -0.17
N TRP A 34 -17.13 5.94 0.53
CA TRP A 34 -15.76 5.87 0.01
C TRP A 34 -15.59 4.80 -1.08
N ASP A 35 -16.25 3.65 -0.96
CA ASP A 35 -16.24 2.61 -1.99
C ASP A 35 -16.92 3.10 -3.28
N ALA A 36 -18.09 3.75 -3.15
CA ALA A 36 -18.76 4.38 -4.27
C ALA A 36 -17.90 5.49 -4.92
N PHE A 37 -17.13 6.25 -4.12
CA PHE A 37 -16.17 7.23 -4.63
C PHE A 37 -15.06 6.58 -5.45
N ALA A 38 -14.49 5.45 -4.99
CA ALA A 38 -13.50 4.71 -5.75
C ALA A 38 -14.03 4.26 -7.12
N LEU A 39 -15.27 3.77 -7.19
CA LEU A 39 -15.93 3.40 -8.45
C LEU A 39 -16.10 4.61 -9.40
N VAL A 40 -16.53 5.76 -8.88
CA VAL A 40 -16.67 6.98 -9.69
C VAL A 40 -15.30 7.44 -10.22
N CYS A 41 -14.26 7.40 -9.39
CA CYS A 41 -12.90 7.72 -9.80
C CYS A 41 -12.42 6.77 -10.91
N ALA A 42 -12.65 5.47 -10.79
CA ALA A 42 -12.29 4.49 -11.82
C ALA A 42 -12.99 4.75 -13.16
N ALA A 43 -14.27 5.13 -13.12
CA ALA A 43 -15.08 5.37 -14.32
C ALA A 43 -14.85 6.74 -14.99
N ARG A 44 -14.30 7.73 -14.27
CA ARG A 44 -14.27 9.13 -14.70
C ARG A 44 -12.88 9.74 -14.79
N LEU A 45 -11.93 9.24 -14.02
CA LEU A 45 -10.56 9.75 -14.00
C LEU A 45 -9.63 8.83 -14.77
N THR A 46 -8.63 9.42 -15.40
CA THR A 46 -7.52 8.69 -16.04
C THR A 46 -6.67 7.96 -15.00
N ALA A 47 -5.91 6.94 -15.44
CA ALA A 47 -4.99 6.23 -14.55
C ALA A 47 -3.98 7.17 -13.88
N SER A 48 -3.43 8.13 -14.64
CA SER A 48 -2.48 9.12 -14.11
C SER A 48 -3.11 10.05 -13.07
N GLU A 49 -4.35 10.49 -13.27
CA GLU A 49 -5.07 11.32 -12.28
C GLU A 49 -5.34 10.54 -10.99
N ARG A 50 -5.74 9.25 -11.09
CA ARG A 50 -5.95 8.40 -9.90
C ARG A 50 -4.64 8.14 -9.16
N ALA A 51 -3.54 7.87 -9.88
CA ALA A 51 -2.24 7.69 -9.27
C ALA A 51 -1.76 8.94 -8.52
N ALA A 52 -1.92 10.12 -9.14
CA ALA A 52 -1.60 11.39 -8.48
C ALA A 52 -2.47 11.65 -7.24
N MET A 53 -3.76 11.29 -7.29
CA MET A 53 -4.67 11.40 -6.16
C MET A 53 -4.30 10.45 -5.01
N ALA A 54 -3.96 9.20 -5.32
CA ALA A 54 -3.49 8.23 -4.33
C ALA A 54 -2.20 8.71 -3.66
N TRP A 55 -1.23 9.19 -4.46
CA TRP A 55 0.01 9.79 -3.95
C TRP A 55 -0.26 10.98 -3.03
N ALA A 56 -1.11 11.92 -3.44
CA ALA A 56 -1.43 13.10 -2.65
C ALA A 56 -2.14 12.74 -1.33
N SER A 57 -3.02 11.73 -1.36
CA SER A 57 -3.73 11.23 -0.18
C SER A 57 -2.76 10.57 0.80
N LEU A 58 -1.90 9.66 0.33
CA LEU A 58 -0.89 9.00 1.16
C LEU A 58 0.10 10.00 1.78
N ARG A 59 0.53 11.02 1.03
CA ARG A 59 1.44 12.08 1.52
C ARG A 59 0.81 13.01 2.57
N SER A 60 -0.50 12.92 2.78
CA SER A 60 -1.22 13.72 3.77
C SER A 60 -1.37 13.04 5.13
N LEU A 61 -1.00 11.76 5.21
CA LEU A 61 -1.05 10.93 6.42
C LEU A 61 0.30 10.91 7.12
N ASP A 62 0.30 10.60 8.43
CA ASP A 62 1.51 10.20 9.13
C ASP A 62 2.04 8.87 8.55
N PRO A 63 3.36 8.60 8.61
CA PRO A 63 3.95 7.44 7.95
C PRO A 63 3.33 6.09 8.33
N ASP A 64 2.96 5.91 9.60
CA ASP A 64 2.36 4.67 10.10
C ASP A 64 0.93 4.47 9.54
N ASP A 65 0.13 5.54 9.48
CA ASP A 65 -1.22 5.50 8.90
C ASP A 65 -1.16 5.28 7.38
N ALA A 66 -0.23 5.93 6.69
CA ALA A 66 0.01 5.71 5.27
C ALA A 66 0.36 4.24 4.99
N MET A 67 1.22 3.64 5.82
CA MET A 67 1.56 2.23 5.74
C MET A 67 0.34 1.34 5.97
N ALA A 68 -0.46 1.61 7.00
CA ALA A 68 -1.68 0.85 7.29
C ALA A 68 -2.68 0.88 6.12
N VAL A 69 -2.84 2.03 5.46
CA VAL A 69 -3.68 2.15 4.25
C VAL A 69 -3.13 1.31 3.10
N VAL A 70 -1.82 1.38 2.83
CA VAL A 70 -1.20 0.58 1.75
C VAL A 70 -1.39 -0.91 2.01
N MET A 71 -1.18 -1.34 3.24
CA MET A 71 -1.29 -2.73 3.68
C MET A 71 -2.71 -3.29 3.62
N THR A 72 -3.72 -2.45 3.83
CA THR A 72 -5.13 -2.85 3.71
C THR A 72 -5.63 -2.78 2.26
N ALA A 73 -5.12 -1.85 1.46
CA ALA A 73 -5.53 -1.65 0.07
C ALA A 73 -4.86 -2.63 -0.90
N LEU A 74 -3.65 -3.11 -0.59
CA LEU A 74 -2.91 -4.05 -1.42
C LEU A 74 -2.97 -5.47 -0.82
N PRO A 75 -3.20 -6.50 -1.63
CA PRO A 75 -3.10 -7.87 -1.15
C PRO A 75 -1.67 -8.16 -0.69
N ALA A 76 -1.55 -8.83 0.46
CA ALA A 76 -0.30 -9.38 0.95
C ALA A 76 0.22 -10.47 0.00
N ALA A 77 1.50 -10.86 0.10
CA ALA A 77 2.07 -11.86 -0.80
C ALA A 77 1.40 -13.23 -0.65
N GLY A 78 0.83 -13.51 0.51
CA GLY A 78 0.27 -14.81 0.86
C GLY A 78 1.39 -15.82 1.14
N ALA A 79 1.05 -17.11 1.07
CA ALA A 79 2.02 -18.16 1.32
C ALA A 79 3.19 -18.11 0.29
N PRO A 80 4.44 -18.36 0.70
CA PRO A 80 5.54 -18.59 -0.22
C PRO A 80 5.16 -19.67 -1.23
N MET A 81 5.47 -19.43 -2.50
CA MET A 81 5.25 -20.43 -3.54
C MET A 81 6.17 -21.65 -3.27
N PRO A 82 5.75 -22.87 -3.67
CA PRO A 82 6.66 -24.01 -3.67
C PRO A 82 7.92 -23.65 -4.47
N PRO A 83 9.12 -24.01 -3.98
CA PRO A 83 10.35 -23.69 -4.69
C PRO A 83 10.32 -24.34 -6.08
N TRP A 84 10.57 -23.55 -7.12
CA TRP A 84 10.59 -24.02 -8.51
C TRP A 84 12.01 -24.25 -9.02
N THR A 85 12.97 -23.41 -8.60
CA THR A 85 14.37 -23.48 -9.02
C THR A 85 15.30 -23.43 -7.80
N ASP A 86 15.80 -22.25 -7.45
CA ASP A 86 16.69 -22.00 -6.32
C ASP A 86 15.87 -21.43 -5.15
N PRO A 87 15.83 -22.11 -3.98
CA PRO A 87 15.15 -21.60 -2.80
C PRO A 87 15.54 -20.17 -2.39
N LEU A 88 16.78 -19.73 -2.69
CA LEU A 88 17.20 -18.36 -2.40
C LEU A 88 16.54 -17.35 -3.36
N GLU A 89 16.58 -17.60 -4.66
CA GLU A 89 15.94 -16.75 -5.68
C GLU A 89 14.43 -16.66 -5.44
N ASP A 90 13.79 -17.78 -5.13
CA ASP A 90 12.36 -17.86 -4.81
C ASP A 90 12.02 -17.06 -3.53
N ALA A 91 12.88 -17.12 -2.51
CA ALA A 91 12.73 -16.35 -1.29
C ALA A 91 12.92 -14.83 -1.52
N GLU A 92 13.90 -14.42 -2.31
CA GLU A 92 14.11 -13.00 -2.67
C GLU A 92 12.92 -12.45 -3.46
N TRP A 93 12.41 -13.22 -4.41
CA TRP A 93 11.22 -12.85 -5.19
C TRP A 93 10.00 -12.69 -4.29
N TRP A 94 9.76 -13.63 -3.36
CA TRP A 94 8.60 -13.56 -2.46
C TRP A 94 8.73 -12.42 -1.45
N THR A 95 9.89 -12.27 -0.81
CA THR A 95 10.14 -11.22 0.19
C THR A 95 10.03 -9.81 -0.40
N SER A 96 10.30 -9.62 -1.70
CA SER A 96 10.07 -8.34 -2.39
C SER A 96 8.59 -7.92 -2.50
N ARG A 97 7.66 -8.86 -2.32
CA ARG A 97 6.20 -8.64 -2.35
C ARG A 97 5.55 -8.80 -0.99
N ALA A 98 6.21 -9.50 -0.07
CA ALA A 98 5.71 -9.77 1.26
C ALA A 98 5.55 -8.47 2.04
N SER A 99 4.46 -8.41 2.77
CA SER A 99 4.21 -7.33 3.70
C SER A 99 5.17 -7.39 4.92
N PRO A 100 5.39 -6.28 5.64
CA PRO A 100 6.23 -6.29 6.84
C PRO A 100 5.76 -7.31 7.90
N ASP A 101 4.45 -7.55 8.01
CA ASP A 101 3.91 -8.52 8.97
C ASP A 101 4.17 -9.96 8.54
N GLU A 102 4.05 -10.27 7.24
CA GLU A 102 4.45 -11.56 6.69
C GLU A 102 5.95 -11.81 6.89
N LEU A 103 6.79 -10.81 6.62
CA LEU A 103 8.24 -10.93 6.84
C LEU A 103 8.56 -11.24 8.29
N ARG A 104 7.97 -10.52 9.25
CA ARG A 104 8.20 -10.75 10.69
C ARG A 104 7.71 -12.13 11.14
N ALA A 105 6.51 -12.53 10.71
CA ALA A 105 5.93 -13.81 11.09
C ALA A 105 6.77 -14.99 10.58
N TYR A 106 7.15 -14.95 9.30
CA TYR A 106 7.94 -16.02 8.67
C TYR A 106 9.37 -16.03 9.20
N LEU A 107 10.01 -14.87 9.38
CA LEU A 107 11.34 -14.78 9.98
C LEU A 107 11.38 -15.43 11.38
N ALA A 108 10.42 -15.10 12.25
CA ALA A 108 10.36 -15.66 13.59
C ALA A 108 10.15 -17.18 13.57
N ALA A 109 9.26 -17.68 12.71
CA ALA A 109 9.00 -19.11 12.57
C ALA A 109 10.24 -19.86 12.04
N ILE A 110 10.87 -19.34 10.98
CA ILE A 110 12.07 -19.93 10.36
C ILE A 110 13.22 -19.94 11.37
N PHE A 111 13.52 -18.78 11.99
CA PHE A 111 14.61 -18.68 12.95
C PHE A 111 14.45 -19.67 14.10
N ASN A 112 13.23 -19.81 14.66
CA ASN A 112 12.97 -20.77 15.72
C ASN A 112 13.09 -22.24 15.28
N ALA A 113 12.81 -22.54 14.01
CA ALA A 113 12.91 -23.89 13.45
C ALA A 113 14.36 -24.31 13.11
N LEU A 114 15.28 -23.35 12.93
CA LEU A 114 16.68 -23.64 12.63
C LEU A 114 17.38 -24.44 13.74
N PRO A 115 18.38 -25.28 13.43
CA PRO A 115 19.30 -25.82 14.42
C PRO A 115 19.94 -24.73 15.27
N ARG A 116 20.33 -25.08 16.50
CA ARG A 116 20.96 -24.12 17.43
C ARG A 116 22.20 -23.47 16.82
N MET A 117 23.04 -24.24 16.13
CA MET A 117 24.26 -23.75 15.50
C MET A 117 23.94 -22.71 14.42
N ASP A 118 23.00 -23.01 13.52
CA ASP A 118 22.57 -22.10 12.46
C ASP A 118 21.93 -20.81 13.00
N ARG A 119 21.22 -20.88 14.14
CA ARG A 119 20.73 -19.67 14.82
C ARG A 119 21.86 -18.80 15.36
N GLU A 120 22.88 -19.41 15.97
CA GLU A 120 24.05 -18.70 16.51
C GLU A 120 24.84 -18.02 15.37
N ASP A 121 25.03 -18.72 14.25
CA ASP A 121 25.67 -18.17 13.05
C ASP A 121 24.87 -17.00 12.45
N PHE A 122 23.55 -17.12 12.36
CA PHE A 122 22.68 -16.03 11.88
C PHE A 122 22.76 -14.80 12.79
N LEU A 123 22.74 -14.98 14.12
CA LEU A 123 22.86 -13.87 15.07
C LEU A 123 24.22 -13.17 14.95
N ALA A 124 25.31 -13.92 14.83
CA ALA A 124 26.64 -13.36 14.63
C ALA A 124 26.72 -12.54 13.34
N PHE A 125 26.13 -13.03 12.25
CA PHE A 125 26.03 -12.31 10.98
C PHE A 125 25.22 -11.02 11.11
N ALA A 126 24.03 -11.08 11.72
CA ALA A 126 23.16 -9.92 11.87
C ALA A 126 23.81 -8.81 12.71
N GLN A 127 24.45 -9.19 13.83
CA GLN A 127 25.18 -8.25 14.69
C GLN A 127 26.42 -7.66 14.01
N GLY A 128 27.10 -8.42 13.16
CA GLY A 128 28.26 -7.95 12.39
C GLY A 128 27.90 -6.92 11.30
N ARG A 129 26.65 -6.93 10.79
CA ARG A 129 26.16 -5.94 9.83
C ARG A 129 25.81 -4.59 10.47
N ASP A 130 25.38 -4.57 11.72
CA ASP A 130 25.12 -3.31 12.45
C ASP A 130 26.40 -2.53 12.80
N ALA A 131 27.57 -3.17 12.67
CA ALA A 131 28.87 -2.58 12.97
C ALA A 131 29.61 -2.00 11.74
N ALA A 132 29.02 -2.09 10.53
CA ALA A 132 29.59 -1.62 9.26
C ALA A 132 28.76 -0.50 8.63
#